data_AF-A0A1E5G7K8-F1
#
_entry.id   AF-A0A1E5G7K8-F1
#
_cell.length_a   1.000
_cell.length_b   1.000
_cell.length_c   1.000
_cell.angle_alpha   90.00
_cell.angle_beta   90.00
_cell.angle_gamma   90.00
#
_symmetry.space_group_name_H-M   'P 1'
#
loop_
_entity.id
_entity.type
_entity.pdbx_description
1 polymer ?
#
loop_
_entity_poly.entity_id
_entity_poly.type
_entity_poly.pdbx_seq_one_letter_code
_entity_poly.pdbx_strand_id
1 'polypeptide(L)'
;MNFIKRALCSVTRKKGKSLILFAVIFVLGNVIAGAIAIQQSTQNVEKSVKKELGGMATIQLDYENNQEEFMKEDLEIEPLKVELIKKVGDSPYVKYYDYNSMSMVQTKDLKSVSSESEELGMMEGLTLKGVNYNKVVDIEENKVKLVEGKVFTQEDIDNGKNVGLISSKVAEENGLSVGDQMVMDSRGYDYTEDGAEKELFKLDVPIQIIGIFEPTTIEMKEKDKSKNAEQDMNQQYMSLQQINTVYLPNKAVLEINKNYIDKLKEVAPDSPYLGDDSEETEEFYTPIYVLKSSDDVEAFKEETQPLLPKLYAVSASTDQYEQIGGSMKKMSQISGYVVWIAVIATLLIISLVVLLFMRDRKHELGIYLSLGDKRGHVMGQIIIEMLLISGVALILSLITGNFLGKMVSDSLLNSDILNSATNQMDSFVMMNDLGTTDLTADDIMNAYEVKFSLGYIITYLVVGLGTVLLSAILPLLYIVRLNPKKIMM
;
A
#
# COMPACT_ATOMS: atom_id res chain seq x y z
N MET A 1 28.87 -46.14 29.40
CA MET A 1 28.78 -44.68 29.13
C MET A 1 27.40 -44.38 28.54
N ASN A 2 26.67 -43.39 29.08
CA ASN A 2 25.34 -43.01 28.57
C ASN A 2 25.41 -42.59 27.09
N PHE A 3 24.38 -42.87 26.29
CA PHE A 3 24.29 -42.57 24.85
C PHE A 3 24.43 -41.07 24.53
N ILE A 4 24.05 -40.19 25.46
CA ILE A 4 24.26 -38.74 25.34
C ILE A 4 25.76 -38.39 25.35
N LYS A 5 26.53 -38.93 26.30
CA LYS A 5 27.99 -38.74 26.35
C LYS A 5 28.66 -39.32 25.11
N ARG A 6 28.15 -40.45 24.60
CA ARG A 6 28.60 -41.04 23.33
C ARG A 6 28.36 -40.11 22.14
N ALA A 7 27.20 -39.45 22.07
CA ALA A 7 26.89 -38.47 21.04
C ALA A 7 27.89 -37.31 21.07
N LEU A 8 28.13 -36.69 22.23
CA LEU A 8 29.12 -35.61 22.35
C LEU A 8 30.54 -36.06 21.95
N CYS A 9 30.97 -37.24 22.39
CA CYS A 9 32.27 -37.78 21.99
C CYS A 9 32.34 -38.11 20.49
N SER A 10 31.23 -38.51 19.87
CA SER A 10 31.17 -38.79 18.43
C SER A 10 31.36 -37.52 17.61
N VAL A 11 30.65 -36.43 17.97
CA VAL A 11 30.75 -35.13 17.31
C VAL A 11 32.19 -34.61 17.34
N THR A 12 32.90 -34.75 18.46
CA THR A 12 34.27 -34.25 18.63
C THR A 12 35.36 -35.16 18.03
N ARG A 13 35.17 -36.50 18.02
CA ARG A 13 36.14 -37.44 17.46
C ARG A 13 36.03 -37.59 15.94
N LYS A 14 34.85 -37.41 15.35
CA LYS A 14 34.62 -37.56 13.89
C LYS A 14 34.47 -36.21 13.19
N LYS A 15 35.45 -35.31 13.41
CA LYS A 15 35.42 -33.90 12.96
C LYS A 15 35.03 -33.71 11.50
N GLY A 16 35.57 -34.51 10.58
CA GLY A 16 35.24 -34.40 9.15
C GLY A 16 33.75 -34.65 8.84
N LYS A 17 33.14 -35.66 9.48
CA LYS A 17 31.72 -35.98 9.27
C LYS A 17 30.82 -34.93 9.91
N SER A 18 31.17 -34.50 11.12
CA SER A 18 30.48 -33.41 11.81
C SER A 18 30.52 -32.12 11.00
N LEU A 19 31.67 -31.80 10.39
CA LEU A 19 31.85 -30.60 9.56
C LEU A 19 31.08 -30.68 8.24
N ILE A 20 31.05 -31.84 7.59
CA ILE A 20 30.23 -32.04 6.37
C ILE A 20 28.74 -31.84 6.69
N LEU A 21 28.24 -32.48 7.75
CA LEU A 21 26.85 -32.33 8.15
C LEU A 21 26.52 -30.88 8.55
N PHE A 22 27.42 -30.25 9.31
CA PHE A 22 27.33 -28.84 9.64
C PHE A 22 27.24 -27.96 8.39
N ALA A 23 28.17 -28.13 7.44
CA ALA A 23 28.22 -27.31 6.22
C ALA A 23 26.97 -27.47 5.36
N VAL A 24 26.47 -28.71 5.20
CA VAL A 24 25.23 -28.98 4.48
C VAL A 24 24.04 -28.29 5.15
N ILE A 25 23.88 -28.48 6.46
CA ILE A 25 22.76 -27.86 7.21
C ILE A 25 22.91 -26.35 7.23
N PHE A 26 24.12 -25.82 7.31
CA PHE A 26 24.39 -24.40 7.31
C PHE A 26 24.02 -23.76 5.97
N VAL A 27 24.43 -24.35 4.84
CA VAL A 27 24.08 -23.84 3.49
C VAL A 27 22.57 -23.88 3.27
N LEU A 28 21.92 -25.01 3.58
CA LEU A 28 20.47 -25.15 3.41
C LEU A 28 19.69 -24.27 4.39
N GLY A 29 20.20 -24.16 5.62
CA GLY A 29 19.69 -23.24 6.62
C GLY A 29 19.71 -21.80 6.12
N ASN A 30 20.74 -21.39 5.38
CA ASN A 30 20.87 -20.01 4.89
C ASN A 30 19.80 -19.72 3.84
N VAL A 31 19.57 -20.67 2.94
CA VAL A 31 18.50 -20.58 1.94
C VAL A 31 17.14 -20.48 2.63
N ILE A 32 16.87 -21.34 3.62
CA ILE A 32 15.60 -21.34 4.36
C ILE A 32 15.44 -20.03 5.17
N ALA A 33 16.47 -19.59 5.88
CA ALA A 33 16.47 -18.38 6.69
C ALA A 33 16.21 -17.13 5.83
N GLY A 34 16.91 -17.02 4.69
CA GLY A 34 16.74 -15.92 3.75
C GLY A 34 15.35 -15.90 3.12
N ALA A 35 14.83 -17.05 2.69
CA ALA A 35 13.49 -17.13 2.10
C ALA A 35 12.37 -16.81 3.11
N ILE A 36 12.45 -17.31 4.36
CA ILE A 36 11.49 -16.95 5.41
C ILE A 36 11.61 -15.46 5.76
N ALA A 37 12.83 -14.91 5.80
CA ALA A 37 13.06 -13.49 6.06
C ALA A 37 12.39 -12.61 5.01
N ILE A 38 12.55 -12.95 3.73
CA ILE A 38 11.89 -12.23 2.62
C ILE A 38 10.37 -12.33 2.77
N GLN A 39 9.83 -13.54 2.94
CA GLN A 39 8.38 -13.77 3.06
C GLN A 39 7.75 -12.94 4.18
N GLN A 40 8.34 -12.92 5.37
CA GLN A 40 7.81 -12.16 6.50
C GLN A 40 7.97 -10.65 6.32
N SER A 41 9.08 -10.19 5.74
CA SER A 41 9.31 -8.77 5.52
C SER A 41 8.31 -8.22 4.52
N THR A 42 8.05 -8.94 3.43
CA THR A 42 7.00 -8.59 2.47
C THR A 42 5.60 -8.54 3.11
N GLN A 43 5.26 -9.49 3.98
CA GLN A 43 3.97 -9.48 4.70
C GLN A 43 3.86 -8.33 5.72
N ASN A 44 4.99 -7.93 6.33
CA ASN A 44 5.02 -6.80 7.24
C ASN A 44 4.87 -5.48 6.47
N VAL A 45 5.53 -5.34 5.32
CA VAL A 45 5.31 -4.22 4.40
C VAL A 45 3.85 -4.13 4.02
N GLU A 46 3.23 -5.23 3.59
CA GLU A 46 1.79 -5.25 3.27
C GLU A 46 0.94 -4.66 4.40
N LYS A 47 1.16 -5.12 5.63
CA LYS A 47 0.38 -4.66 6.78
C LYS A 47 0.67 -3.22 7.15
N SER A 48 1.94 -2.80 7.11
CA SER A 48 2.34 -1.43 7.40
C SER A 48 1.78 -0.46 6.38
N VAL A 49 1.94 -0.77 5.09
CA VAL A 49 1.43 0.05 3.98
C VAL A 49 -0.10 0.14 4.02
N LYS A 50 -0.82 -0.99 4.17
CA LYS A 50 -2.29 -0.95 4.32
C LYS A 50 -2.74 -0.14 5.53
N LYS A 51 -1.97 -0.16 6.62
CA LYS A 51 -2.24 0.64 7.82
C LYS A 51 -1.98 2.12 7.60
N GLU A 52 -0.93 2.47 6.87
CA GLU A 52 -0.61 3.86 6.51
C GLU A 52 -1.62 4.45 5.53
N LEU A 53 -2.05 3.68 4.53
CA LEU A 53 -3.13 4.04 3.61
C LEU A 53 -4.49 4.25 4.30
N GLY A 54 -4.62 3.77 5.54
CA GLY A 54 -5.88 3.82 6.29
C GLY A 54 -6.98 2.96 5.66
N GLY A 55 -8.17 2.98 6.27
CA GLY A 55 -9.38 2.44 5.66
C GLY A 55 -10.21 3.56 5.09
N MET A 56 -10.01 3.94 3.83
CA MET A 56 -10.87 4.90 3.13
C MET A 56 -11.48 4.23 1.91
N ALA A 57 -12.72 4.58 1.59
CA ALA A 57 -13.42 4.11 0.42
C ALA A 57 -14.21 5.24 -0.24
N THR A 58 -14.38 5.16 -1.55
CA THR A 58 -15.17 6.06 -2.38
C THR A 58 -16.05 5.25 -3.30
N ILE A 59 -17.08 5.88 -3.86
CA ILE A 59 -17.91 5.31 -4.91
C ILE A 59 -17.57 6.05 -6.19
N GLN A 60 -17.06 5.33 -7.18
CA GLN A 60 -16.63 5.89 -8.46
C GLN A 60 -17.20 5.08 -9.63
N LEU A 61 -17.14 5.67 -10.82
CA LEU A 61 -17.49 4.96 -12.04
C LEU A 61 -16.47 3.85 -12.32
N ASP A 62 -16.99 2.66 -12.64
CA ASP A 62 -16.21 1.45 -12.91
C ASP A 62 -15.91 1.34 -14.40
N TYR A 63 -15.01 2.22 -14.86
CA TYR A 63 -14.54 2.22 -16.25
C TYR A 63 -13.90 0.90 -16.65
N GLU A 64 -13.17 0.24 -15.73
CA GLU A 64 -12.42 -0.98 -16.03
C GLU A 64 -13.33 -2.13 -16.43
N ASN A 65 -14.41 -2.38 -15.69
CA ASN A 65 -15.32 -3.48 -16.00
C ASN A 65 -16.44 -3.10 -16.99
N ASN A 66 -16.60 -1.81 -17.32
CA ASN A 66 -17.72 -1.34 -18.15
C ASN A 66 -17.28 -0.52 -19.37
N GLN A 67 -16.05 -0.71 -19.87
CA GLN A 67 -15.53 0.02 -21.04
C GLN A 67 -16.50 0.04 -22.23
N GLU A 68 -17.10 -1.11 -22.57
CA GLU A 68 -18.06 -1.18 -23.70
C GLU A 68 -19.31 -0.32 -23.48
N GLU A 69 -19.75 -0.16 -22.23
CA GLU A 69 -20.92 0.67 -21.92
C GLU A 69 -20.57 2.16 -22.03
N PHE A 70 -19.40 2.56 -21.54
CA PHE A 70 -18.89 3.94 -21.64
C PHE A 70 -18.59 4.40 -23.06
N MET A 71 -18.47 3.47 -24.02
CA MET A 71 -18.26 3.78 -25.44
C MET A 71 -19.57 4.02 -26.22
N LYS A 72 -20.74 3.89 -25.58
CA LYS A 72 -22.03 4.15 -26.22
C LYS A 72 -22.30 5.66 -26.29
N GLU A 73 -22.71 6.13 -27.47
CA GLU A 73 -23.03 7.54 -27.70
C GLU A 73 -24.26 8.03 -26.90
N ASP A 74 -25.15 7.11 -26.49
CA ASP A 74 -26.38 7.38 -25.74
C ASP A 74 -26.28 7.02 -24.24
N LEU A 75 -25.06 6.91 -23.70
CA LEU A 75 -24.90 6.60 -22.28
C LEU A 75 -25.29 7.78 -21.40
N GLU A 76 -26.38 7.62 -20.64
CA GLU A 76 -26.72 8.47 -19.51
C GLU A 76 -26.17 7.88 -18.20
N ILE A 77 -25.36 8.67 -17.49
CA ILE A 77 -24.81 8.30 -16.18
C ILE A 77 -25.67 8.96 -15.12
N GLU A 78 -26.52 8.20 -14.44
CA GLU A 78 -27.32 8.72 -13.34
C GLU A 78 -26.42 9.14 -12.16
N PRO A 79 -26.49 10.39 -11.67
CA PRO A 79 -25.69 10.85 -10.53
C PRO A 79 -26.06 10.10 -9.24
N LEU A 80 -25.07 9.97 -8.35
CA LEU A 80 -25.28 9.35 -7.04
C LEU A 80 -26.24 10.18 -6.19
N LYS A 81 -27.39 9.62 -5.86
CA LYS A 81 -28.37 10.26 -4.97
C LYS A 81 -27.79 10.44 -3.56
N VAL A 82 -27.95 11.64 -3.00
CA VAL A 82 -27.52 11.97 -1.63
C VAL A 82 -28.12 11.01 -0.59
N GLU A 83 -29.35 10.52 -0.80
CA GLU A 83 -29.97 9.51 0.07
C GLU A 83 -29.19 8.19 0.10
N LEU A 84 -28.67 7.74 -1.06
CA LEU A 84 -27.84 6.54 -1.13
C LEU A 84 -26.51 6.77 -0.42
N ILE A 85 -25.87 7.92 -0.65
CA ILE A 85 -24.61 8.30 0.00
C ILE A 85 -24.77 8.26 1.53
N LYS A 86 -25.84 8.87 2.05
CA LYS A 86 -26.15 8.85 3.50
C LYS A 86 -26.41 7.43 4.01
N LYS A 87 -27.16 6.63 3.27
CA LYS A 87 -27.44 5.23 3.63
C LYS A 87 -26.15 4.39 3.73
N VAL A 88 -25.21 4.58 2.82
CA VAL A 88 -23.89 3.92 2.89
C VAL A 88 -23.07 4.47 4.06
N GLY A 89 -23.19 5.77 4.34
CA GLY A 89 -22.56 6.42 5.48
C GLY A 89 -23.02 5.90 6.86
N ASP A 90 -24.24 5.36 6.95
CA ASP A 90 -24.78 4.72 8.16
C ASP A 90 -24.25 3.29 8.41
N SER A 91 -23.43 2.75 7.50
CA SER A 91 -22.86 1.40 7.61
C SER A 91 -22.06 1.23 8.91
N PRO A 92 -22.14 0.06 9.59
CA PRO A 92 -21.41 -0.18 10.83
C PRO A 92 -19.88 -0.14 10.67
N TYR A 93 -19.36 -0.22 9.44
CA TYR A 93 -17.93 -0.12 9.15
C TYR A 93 -17.44 1.33 9.03
N VAL A 94 -18.35 2.28 8.77
CA VAL A 94 -18.01 3.69 8.57
C VAL A 94 -17.83 4.38 9.92
N LYS A 95 -16.73 5.12 10.06
CA LYS A 95 -16.39 5.96 11.22
C LYS A 95 -16.98 7.36 11.06
N TYR A 96 -16.79 7.96 9.89
CA TYR A 96 -17.45 9.15 9.38
C TYR A 96 -17.28 9.18 7.86
N TYR A 97 -18.04 10.04 7.21
CA TYR A 97 -17.98 10.22 5.77
C TYR A 97 -18.22 11.67 5.42
N ASP A 98 -17.81 12.01 4.20
CA ASP A 98 -18.09 13.29 3.57
C ASP A 98 -18.58 13.01 2.14
N TYR A 99 -19.12 14.02 1.50
CA TYR A 99 -19.37 13.98 0.08
C TYR A 99 -19.16 15.38 -0.47
N ASN A 100 -18.43 15.47 -1.57
CA ASN A 100 -17.86 16.72 -2.01
C ASN A 100 -18.41 17.06 -3.40
N SER A 101 -18.98 18.25 -3.54
CA SER A 101 -19.19 18.86 -4.85
C SER A 101 -17.91 19.55 -5.27
N MET A 102 -17.44 19.33 -6.50
CA MET A 102 -16.21 19.94 -7.00
C MET A 102 -16.50 20.88 -8.17
N SER A 103 -15.75 21.97 -8.24
CA SER A 103 -15.78 22.90 -9.36
C SER A 103 -14.39 23.52 -9.54
N MET A 104 -14.06 23.91 -10.77
CA MET A 104 -12.84 24.66 -11.05
C MET A 104 -13.22 26.07 -11.46
N VAL A 105 -12.58 27.06 -10.85
CA VAL A 105 -12.83 28.47 -11.14
C VAL A 105 -11.55 29.11 -11.67
N GLN A 106 -11.64 29.69 -12.86
CA GLN A 106 -10.58 30.53 -13.40
C GLN A 106 -10.67 31.93 -12.80
N THR A 107 -9.51 32.45 -12.40
CA THR A 107 -9.37 33.72 -11.71
C THR A 107 -8.15 34.48 -12.24
N LYS A 108 -8.22 35.82 -12.28
CA LYS A 108 -7.10 36.70 -12.68
C LYS A 108 -6.74 37.71 -11.60
N ASP A 109 -7.75 38.26 -10.91
CA ASP A 109 -7.52 39.26 -9.86
C ASP A 109 -7.06 38.58 -8.57
N LEU A 110 -7.71 37.46 -8.19
CA LEU A 110 -7.25 36.59 -7.12
C LEU A 110 -6.20 35.61 -7.65
N LYS A 111 -4.97 35.71 -7.14
CA LYS A 111 -3.83 34.92 -7.61
C LYS A 111 -3.88 33.48 -7.09
N SER A 112 -3.86 32.52 -8.00
CA SER A 112 -3.51 31.13 -7.70
C SER A 112 -2.00 30.95 -7.60
N VAL A 113 -1.56 29.91 -6.91
CA VAL A 113 -0.15 29.50 -6.84
C VAL A 113 0.20 28.67 -8.08
N SER A 114 1.15 29.11 -8.90
CA SER A 114 1.60 28.41 -10.10
C SER A 114 3.04 27.90 -9.99
N SER A 115 3.44 27.02 -10.90
CA SER A 115 4.85 26.64 -11.09
C SER A 115 5.51 27.59 -12.09
N GLU A 116 6.79 27.93 -11.89
CA GLU A 116 7.59 28.71 -12.84
C GLU A 116 7.84 27.97 -14.18
N SER A 117 7.54 26.67 -14.25
CA SER A 117 7.71 25.86 -15.46
C SER A 117 6.58 26.10 -16.47
N GLU A 118 6.87 26.85 -17.55
CA GLU A 118 5.98 27.08 -18.70
C GLU A 118 5.47 25.79 -19.38
N GLU A 119 6.13 24.64 -19.15
CA GLU A 119 5.77 23.33 -19.74
C GLU A 119 4.46 22.72 -19.22
N LEU A 120 3.97 23.10 -18.05
CA LEU A 120 2.80 22.46 -17.42
C LEU A 120 1.45 23.00 -17.91
N GLY A 121 1.42 24.04 -18.77
CA GLY A 121 0.19 24.52 -19.42
C GLY A 121 -1.00 24.77 -18.48
N MET A 122 -0.73 25.13 -17.23
CA MET A 122 -1.75 25.15 -16.17
C MET A 122 -2.69 26.33 -16.38
N MET A 123 -3.99 26.06 -16.42
CA MET A 123 -5.00 27.12 -16.30
C MET A 123 -4.89 27.77 -14.93
N GLU A 124 -4.62 29.07 -14.87
CA GLU A 124 -4.67 29.87 -13.65
C GLU A 124 -6.07 29.76 -13.03
N GLY A 125 -6.15 29.31 -11.79
CA GLY A 125 -7.43 28.94 -11.19
C GLY A 125 -7.33 28.34 -9.80
N LEU A 126 -8.51 28.20 -9.19
CA LEU A 126 -8.70 27.57 -7.89
C LEU A 126 -9.67 26.41 -8.02
N THR A 127 -9.42 25.35 -7.27
CA THR A 127 -10.33 24.20 -7.16
C THR A 127 -11.24 24.44 -5.97
N LEU A 128 -12.55 24.49 -6.19
CA LEU A 128 -13.54 24.52 -5.11
C LEU A 128 -13.86 23.11 -4.69
N LYS A 129 -13.63 22.80 -3.41
CA LYS A 129 -14.01 21.52 -2.80
C LYS A 129 -15.10 21.75 -1.77
N GLY A 130 -16.32 21.40 -2.14
CA GLY A 130 -17.48 21.44 -1.28
C GLY A 130 -17.35 20.45 -0.13
N VAL A 131 -17.84 20.78 1.07
CA VAL A 131 -17.83 19.89 2.24
C VAL A 131 -19.23 19.72 2.81
N ASN A 132 -19.49 18.52 3.33
CA ASN A 132 -20.64 18.21 4.17
C ASN A 132 -20.22 17.79 5.60
N TYR A 133 -19.02 17.24 5.76
CA TYR A 133 -18.42 16.96 7.06
C TYR A 133 -17.74 18.22 7.62
N ASN A 134 -18.30 18.77 8.70
CA ASN A 134 -17.92 20.09 9.20
C ASN A 134 -16.47 20.24 9.67
N LYS A 135 -15.79 19.12 9.96
CA LYS A 135 -14.37 19.13 10.33
C LYS A 135 -13.42 19.01 9.15
N VAL A 136 -13.93 18.78 7.95
CA VAL A 136 -13.17 18.53 6.71
C VAL A 136 -12.34 17.27 6.80
N VAL A 137 -12.62 16.27 5.94
CA VAL A 137 -11.91 14.99 5.95
C VAL A 137 -10.41 15.17 5.79
N ASP A 138 -9.98 16.07 4.90
CA ASP A 138 -8.56 16.31 4.64
C ASP A 138 -7.81 16.90 5.86
N ILE A 139 -8.50 17.57 6.80
CA ILE A 139 -7.92 18.02 8.08
C ILE A 139 -7.87 16.86 9.08
N GLU A 140 -8.96 16.12 9.25
CA GLU A 140 -9.04 15.02 10.24
C GLU A 140 -8.10 13.85 9.89
N GLU A 141 -7.87 13.62 8.61
CA GLU A 141 -6.91 12.63 8.09
C GLU A 141 -5.48 13.18 7.94
N ASN A 142 -5.20 14.39 8.45
CA ASN A 142 -3.89 15.06 8.42
C ASN A 142 -3.30 15.25 7.01
N LYS A 143 -4.12 15.32 5.96
CA LYS A 143 -3.65 15.67 4.61
C LYS A 143 -3.27 17.15 4.54
N VAL A 144 -4.04 17.98 5.23
CA VAL A 144 -3.74 19.39 5.48
C VAL A 144 -3.83 19.69 6.97
N LYS A 145 -3.06 20.65 7.43
CA LYS A 145 -3.04 21.12 8.81
C LYS A 145 -3.66 22.50 8.88
N LEU A 146 -4.72 22.66 9.68
CA LEU A 146 -5.23 23.98 10.00
C LEU A 146 -4.21 24.75 10.86
N VAL A 147 -3.71 25.87 10.36
CA VAL A 147 -2.69 26.70 11.05
C VAL A 147 -3.27 27.94 11.68
N GLU A 148 -4.37 28.47 11.13
CA GLU A 148 -5.07 29.63 11.67
C GLU A 148 -6.59 29.49 11.51
N GLY A 149 -7.35 30.08 12.44
CA GLY A 149 -8.80 30.12 12.39
C GLY A 149 -9.48 28.84 12.89
N LYS A 150 -10.58 28.46 12.23
CA LYS A 150 -11.44 27.34 12.61
C LYS A 150 -12.01 26.64 11.38
N VAL A 151 -12.45 25.39 11.58
CA VAL A 151 -13.27 24.66 10.60
C VAL A 151 -14.74 25.12 10.64
N PHE A 152 -15.58 24.53 9.79
CA PHE A 152 -17.00 24.86 9.66
C PHE A 152 -17.82 24.43 10.88
N THR A 153 -18.87 25.18 11.19
CA THR A 153 -19.98 24.68 12.00
C THR A 153 -20.99 23.95 11.12
N GLN A 154 -21.79 23.06 11.70
CA GLN A 154 -22.86 22.39 10.94
C GLN A 154 -23.86 23.40 10.36
N GLU A 155 -24.11 24.51 11.08
CA GLU A 155 -24.97 25.60 10.60
C GLU A 155 -24.39 26.30 9.35
N ASP A 156 -23.08 26.43 9.25
CA ASP A 156 -22.43 27.01 8.06
C ASP A 156 -22.65 26.11 6.84
N ILE A 157 -22.60 24.79 7.02
CA ILE A 157 -22.85 23.79 5.98
C ILE A 157 -24.33 23.75 5.58
N ASP A 158 -25.22 23.58 6.56
CA ASP A 158 -26.66 23.41 6.33
C ASP A 158 -27.27 24.63 5.64
N ASN A 159 -26.78 25.84 5.95
CA ASN A 159 -27.24 27.07 5.34
C ASN A 159 -26.46 27.49 4.08
N GLY A 160 -25.41 26.76 3.70
CA GLY A 160 -24.60 27.11 2.54
C GLY A 160 -23.93 28.47 2.64
N LYS A 161 -23.41 28.83 3.82
CA LYS A 161 -22.78 30.15 4.00
C LYS A 161 -21.54 30.28 3.11
N ASN A 162 -21.33 31.46 2.54
CA ASN A 162 -20.14 31.80 1.75
C ASN A 162 -18.91 32.05 2.67
N VAL A 163 -18.53 31.01 3.40
CA VAL A 163 -17.33 30.97 4.25
C VAL A 163 -16.43 29.85 3.76
N GLY A 164 -15.11 30.00 3.87
CA GLY A 164 -14.19 29.00 3.36
C GLY A 164 -12.83 28.93 4.03
N LEU A 165 -12.09 27.88 3.66
CA LEU A 165 -10.70 27.66 4.05
C LEU A 165 -9.81 27.77 2.80
N ILE A 166 -8.68 28.46 2.93
CA ILE A 166 -7.67 28.60 1.87
C ILE A 166 -6.30 28.15 2.37
N SER A 167 -5.38 27.83 1.45
CA SER A 167 -4.02 27.51 1.84
C SER A 167 -3.25 28.77 2.29
N SER A 168 -2.23 28.58 3.12
CA SER A 168 -1.33 29.66 3.55
C SER A 168 -0.67 30.36 2.37
N LYS A 169 -0.25 29.62 1.35
CA LYS A 169 0.36 30.19 0.14
C LYS A 169 -0.61 31.06 -0.66
N VAL A 170 -1.85 30.63 -0.84
CA VAL A 170 -2.88 31.46 -1.49
C VAL A 170 -3.18 32.71 -0.65
N ALA A 171 -3.20 32.58 0.67
CA ALA A 171 -3.38 33.72 1.56
C ALA A 171 -2.22 34.73 1.46
N GLU A 172 -0.97 34.24 1.44
CA GLU A 172 0.25 35.07 1.33
C GLU A 172 0.32 35.82 -0.01
N GLU A 173 0.09 35.13 -1.14
CA GLU A 173 0.14 35.73 -2.47
C GLU A 173 -0.87 36.86 -2.67
N ASN A 174 -1.97 36.82 -1.92
CA ASN A 174 -3.07 37.77 -2.00
C ASN A 174 -3.16 38.71 -0.79
N GLY A 175 -2.26 38.59 0.19
CA GLY A 175 -2.27 39.40 1.41
C GLY A 175 -3.52 39.25 2.27
N LEU A 176 -4.10 38.04 2.31
CA LEU A 176 -5.34 37.71 3.01
C LEU A 176 -5.06 37.09 4.39
N SER A 177 -5.95 37.34 5.36
CA SER A 177 -5.91 36.78 6.71
C SER A 177 -7.27 36.19 7.14
N VAL A 178 -7.30 35.43 8.22
CA VAL A 178 -8.56 34.92 8.78
C VAL A 178 -9.47 36.09 9.17
N GLY A 179 -10.72 36.06 8.71
CA GLY A 179 -11.72 37.09 8.91
C GLY A 179 -11.89 38.03 7.71
N ASP A 180 -10.93 38.05 6.79
CA ASP A 180 -11.03 38.84 5.56
C ASP A 180 -12.08 38.26 4.60
N GLN A 181 -12.59 39.12 3.73
CA GLN A 181 -13.48 38.72 2.64
C GLN A 181 -12.69 38.64 1.35
N MET A 182 -12.33 37.42 0.95
CA MET A 182 -11.78 37.13 -0.35
C MET A 182 -12.83 37.35 -1.43
N VAL A 183 -12.46 37.92 -2.57
CA VAL A 183 -13.34 38.01 -3.74
C VAL A 183 -12.71 37.17 -4.83
N MET A 184 -13.36 36.07 -5.17
CA MET A 184 -12.94 35.21 -6.26
C MET A 184 -13.64 35.67 -7.54
N ASP A 185 -12.86 36.17 -8.49
CA ASP A 185 -13.36 36.63 -9.79
C ASP A 185 -13.50 35.49 -10.78
N SER A 186 -14.60 34.73 -10.67
CA SER A 186 -14.92 33.64 -11.59
C SER A 186 -15.15 34.19 -13.00
N ARG A 187 -14.32 33.78 -13.96
CA ARG A 187 -14.39 34.24 -15.34
C ARG A 187 -14.79 33.14 -16.29
N GLY A 188 -15.68 33.47 -17.23
CA GLY A 188 -16.03 32.61 -18.35
C GLY A 188 -15.34 33.09 -19.62
N TYR A 189 -14.78 32.15 -20.39
CA TYR A 189 -14.09 32.43 -21.64
C TYR A 189 -14.72 31.67 -22.80
N ASP A 190 -14.50 32.22 -23.99
CA ASP A 190 -14.68 31.56 -25.27
C ASP A 190 -13.35 31.56 -26.01
N TYR A 191 -13.20 30.68 -26.99
CA TYR A 191 -11.99 30.59 -27.80
C TYR A 191 -12.31 30.97 -29.24
N THR A 192 -11.56 31.93 -29.78
CA THR A 192 -11.71 32.33 -31.18
C THR A 192 -11.19 31.23 -32.12
N GLU A 193 -11.52 31.29 -33.42
CA GLU A 193 -11.07 30.28 -34.41
C GLU A 193 -9.54 30.16 -34.53
N ASP A 194 -8.79 31.21 -34.14
CA ASP A 194 -7.34 31.25 -34.05
C ASP A 194 -6.78 30.84 -32.67
N GLY A 195 -7.64 30.40 -31.75
CA GLY A 195 -7.30 29.88 -30.43
C GLY A 195 -7.04 30.96 -29.36
N ALA A 196 -7.38 32.22 -29.62
CA ALA A 196 -7.22 33.28 -28.63
C ALA A 196 -8.37 33.28 -27.59
N GLU A 197 -8.03 33.49 -26.32
CA GLU A 197 -9.00 33.60 -25.25
C GLU A 197 -9.79 34.91 -25.35
N LYS A 198 -11.12 34.80 -25.32
CA LYS A 198 -12.03 35.92 -25.25
C LYS A 198 -12.85 35.81 -23.97
N GLU A 199 -12.65 36.75 -23.05
CA GLU A 199 -13.46 36.84 -21.84
C GLU A 199 -14.92 37.19 -22.21
N LEU A 200 -15.86 36.38 -21.72
CA LEU A 200 -17.30 36.57 -21.91
C LEU A 200 -17.92 37.34 -20.76
N PHE A 201 -17.56 36.97 -19.53
CA PHE A 201 -18.10 37.56 -18.31
C PHE A 201 -17.18 37.35 -17.10
N LYS A 202 -17.45 38.13 -16.06
CA LYS A 202 -16.81 38.06 -14.74
C LYS A 202 -17.91 38.02 -13.66
N LEU A 203 -17.80 37.11 -12.71
CA LEU A 203 -18.64 37.02 -11.51
C LEU A 203 -17.76 37.14 -10.28
N ASP A 204 -18.03 38.15 -9.45
CA ASP A 204 -17.32 38.34 -8.19
C ASP A 204 -18.02 37.51 -7.10
N VAL A 205 -17.33 36.52 -6.56
CA VAL A 205 -17.83 35.62 -5.51
C VAL A 205 -17.16 35.97 -4.17
N PRO A 206 -17.84 36.68 -3.26
CA PRO A 206 -17.28 36.99 -1.95
C PRO A 206 -17.31 35.77 -1.03
N ILE A 207 -16.17 35.43 -0.44
CA ILE A 207 -15.98 34.33 0.49
C ILE A 207 -15.29 34.86 1.75
N GLN A 208 -15.92 34.70 2.91
CA GLN A 208 -15.28 35.03 4.18
C GLN A 208 -14.31 33.91 4.58
N ILE A 209 -13.04 34.26 4.81
CA ILE A 209 -12.02 33.31 5.23
C ILE A 209 -12.23 33.02 6.72
N ILE A 210 -12.50 31.75 7.05
CA ILE A 210 -12.66 31.32 8.45
C ILE A 210 -11.49 30.49 8.96
N GLY A 211 -10.60 30.07 8.07
CA GLY A 211 -9.38 29.37 8.42
C GLY A 211 -8.38 29.27 7.29
N ILE A 212 -7.13 29.06 7.66
CA ILE A 212 -5.99 28.91 6.76
C ILE A 212 -5.31 27.58 7.05
N PHE A 213 -5.02 26.81 6.01
CA PHE A 213 -4.38 25.50 6.13
C PHE A 213 -3.00 25.46 5.45
N GLU A 214 -2.16 24.54 5.91
CA GLU A 214 -0.91 24.16 5.26
C GLU A 214 -1.01 22.70 4.81
N PRO A 215 -0.73 22.37 3.55
CA PRO A 215 -0.58 20.99 3.12
C PRO A 215 0.55 20.28 3.89
N THR A 216 0.31 19.03 4.34
CA THR A 216 1.27 18.31 5.18
C THR A 216 2.48 17.77 4.39
N THR A 217 2.34 17.57 3.07
CA THR A 217 3.37 17.02 2.16
C THR A 217 4.31 18.06 1.55
N ILE A 218 4.33 19.31 2.04
CA ILE A 218 5.26 20.33 1.52
C ILE A 218 6.67 20.08 2.07
N GLU A 219 7.35 19.09 1.52
CA GLU A 219 8.73 19.29 1.10
C GLU A 219 8.75 19.28 -0.43
N MET A 220 8.55 20.45 -1.04
CA MET A 220 9.21 20.74 -2.31
C MET A 220 10.72 20.67 -2.02
N LYS A 221 11.29 19.46 -2.00
CA LYS A 221 12.74 19.30 -1.90
C LYS A 221 13.34 19.89 -3.16
N GLU A 222 13.68 21.17 -3.11
CA GLU A 222 14.41 21.89 -4.16
C GLU A 222 15.78 21.26 -4.51
N LYS A 223 16.20 20.15 -3.89
CA LYS A 223 17.60 19.69 -3.97
C LYS A 223 17.87 18.19 -3.99
N ASP A 224 16.88 17.31 -4.09
CA ASP A 224 17.17 15.93 -4.45
C ASP A 224 16.75 15.70 -5.89
N LYS A 225 17.71 15.78 -6.81
CA LYS A 225 17.55 15.26 -8.17
C LYS A 225 17.24 13.77 -8.06
N SER A 226 15.96 13.43 -7.95
CA SER A 226 15.48 12.09 -8.18
C SER A 226 15.88 11.72 -9.62
N LYS A 227 16.13 10.43 -9.88
CA LYS A 227 16.59 9.98 -11.21
C LYS A 227 15.49 10.01 -12.28
N ASN A 228 14.26 10.42 -11.94
CA ASN A 228 13.07 10.32 -12.79
C ASN A 228 12.28 11.64 -12.83
N ALA A 229 12.41 12.39 -13.93
CA ALA A 229 11.74 13.68 -14.11
C ALA A 229 10.20 13.61 -14.10
N GLU A 230 9.59 12.48 -14.51
CA GLU A 230 8.12 12.32 -14.54
C GLU A 230 7.51 12.18 -13.13
N GLN A 231 8.19 11.51 -12.19
CA GLN A 231 7.70 11.40 -10.82
C GLN A 231 7.68 12.75 -10.11
N ASP A 232 8.73 13.56 -10.33
CA ASP A 232 8.84 14.90 -9.76
C ASP A 232 7.72 15.82 -10.28
N MET A 233 7.37 15.74 -11.57
CA MET A 233 6.27 16.53 -12.16
C MET A 233 4.89 16.15 -11.60
N ASN A 234 4.61 14.86 -11.41
CA ASN A 234 3.33 14.41 -10.85
C ASN A 234 3.16 14.87 -9.39
N GLN A 235 4.21 14.74 -8.57
CA GLN A 235 4.17 15.23 -7.18
C GLN A 235 3.97 16.75 -7.11
N GLN A 236 4.61 17.48 -8.01
CA GLN A 236 4.47 18.93 -8.09
C GLN A 236 3.04 19.32 -8.49
N TYR A 237 2.43 18.65 -9.47
CA TYR A 237 1.05 18.89 -9.89
C TYR A 237 0.06 18.68 -8.73
N MET A 238 0.21 17.57 -8.00
CA MET A 238 -0.65 17.22 -6.86
C MET A 238 -0.55 18.23 -5.73
N SER A 239 0.67 18.65 -5.42
CA SER A 239 0.93 19.70 -4.43
C SER A 239 0.26 21.00 -4.82
N LEU A 240 0.35 21.41 -6.08
CA LEU A 240 -0.28 22.63 -6.59
C LEU A 240 -1.81 22.56 -6.52
N GLN A 241 -2.42 21.42 -6.87
CA GLN A 241 -3.85 21.21 -6.72
C GLN A 241 -4.31 21.39 -5.27
N GLN A 242 -3.59 20.79 -4.32
CA GLN A 242 -3.91 20.91 -2.90
C GLN A 242 -3.72 22.34 -2.38
N ILE A 243 -2.67 23.04 -2.82
CA ILE A 243 -2.41 24.44 -2.48
C ILE A 243 -3.52 25.36 -3.02
N ASN A 244 -4.00 25.13 -4.24
CA ASN A 244 -5.03 25.93 -4.88
C ASN A 244 -6.46 25.49 -4.57
N THR A 245 -6.64 24.60 -3.58
CA THR A 245 -7.97 24.17 -3.13
C THR A 245 -8.58 25.18 -2.16
N VAL A 246 -9.83 25.56 -2.40
CA VAL A 246 -10.68 26.34 -1.50
C VAL A 246 -11.79 25.44 -0.99
N TYR A 247 -11.84 25.21 0.33
CA TYR A 247 -12.92 24.44 0.95
C TYR A 247 -14.11 25.34 1.24
N LEU A 248 -15.32 24.91 0.90
CA LEU A 248 -16.58 25.65 1.04
C LEU A 248 -17.71 24.68 1.39
N PRO A 249 -18.85 25.10 1.97
CA PRO A 249 -20.05 24.26 2.01
C PRO A 249 -20.49 23.80 0.61
N ASN A 250 -20.93 22.55 0.47
CA ASN A 250 -21.43 22.02 -0.81
C ASN A 250 -22.46 22.94 -1.49
N LYS A 251 -23.41 23.47 -0.71
CA LYS A 251 -24.45 24.38 -1.23
C LYS A 251 -23.85 25.66 -1.84
N ALA A 252 -22.78 26.20 -1.26
CA ALA A 252 -22.11 27.38 -1.80
C ALA A 252 -21.41 27.05 -3.13
N VAL A 253 -20.75 25.89 -3.24
CA VAL A 253 -20.13 25.43 -4.50
C VAL A 253 -21.18 25.25 -5.60
N LEU A 254 -22.31 24.60 -5.27
CA LEU A 254 -23.41 24.42 -6.21
C LEU A 254 -24.03 25.74 -6.66
N GLU A 255 -24.21 26.70 -5.74
CA GLU A 255 -24.71 28.03 -6.07
C GLU A 255 -23.73 28.80 -6.98
N ILE A 256 -22.42 28.73 -6.72
CA ILE A 256 -21.38 29.33 -7.57
C ILE A 256 -21.44 28.73 -8.98
N ASN A 257 -21.48 27.40 -9.09
CA ASN A 257 -21.55 26.69 -10.36
C ASN A 257 -22.84 27.05 -11.12
N LYS A 258 -24.00 27.01 -10.44
CA LYS A 258 -25.28 27.41 -11.03
C LYS A 258 -25.24 28.85 -11.57
N ASN A 259 -24.75 29.79 -10.77
CA ASN A 259 -24.64 31.20 -11.19
C ASN A 259 -23.72 31.37 -12.41
N TYR A 260 -22.62 30.60 -12.48
CA TYR A 260 -21.73 30.57 -13.63
C TYR A 260 -22.44 30.06 -14.88
N ILE A 261 -23.13 28.91 -14.79
CA ILE A 261 -23.86 28.30 -15.89
C ILE A 261 -25.01 29.19 -16.37
N ASP A 262 -25.79 29.77 -15.45
CA ASP A 262 -26.89 30.69 -15.79
C ASP A 262 -26.35 31.92 -16.53
N LYS A 263 -25.19 32.44 -16.11
CA LYS A 263 -24.55 33.57 -16.81
C LYS A 263 -24.02 33.17 -18.18
N LEU A 264 -23.44 31.98 -18.30
CA LEU A 264 -22.97 31.45 -19.57
C LEU A 264 -24.12 31.27 -20.57
N LYS A 265 -25.27 30.75 -20.13
CA LYS A 265 -26.51 30.66 -20.96
C LYS A 265 -26.99 32.02 -21.45
N GLU A 266 -26.90 33.05 -20.61
CA GLU A 266 -27.32 34.41 -20.97
C GLU A 266 -26.44 35.02 -22.06
N VAL A 267 -25.12 34.82 -21.98
CA VAL A 267 -24.14 35.51 -22.84
C VAL A 267 -23.65 34.69 -24.03
N ALA A 268 -23.74 33.37 -23.96
CA ALA A 268 -23.31 32.43 -24.99
C ALA A 268 -24.19 31.16 -24.97
N PRO A 269 -25.49 31.27 -25.37
CA PRO A 269 -26.44 30.14 -25.33
C PRO A 269 -26.05 28.96 -26.23
N ASP A 270 -25.29 29.23 -27.30
CA ASP A 270 -24.81 28.21 -28.24
C ASP A 270 -23.41 27.68 -27.85
N SER A 271 -22.93 27.98 -26.64
CA SER A 271 -21.62 27.54 -26.18
C SER A 271 -21.56 26.01 -26.12
N PRO A 272 -20.51 25.38 -26.68
CA PRO A 272 -20.33 23.92 -26.57
C PRO A 272 -20.08 23.45 -25.12
N TYR A 273 -19.86 24.39 -24.19
CA TYR A 273 -19.72 24.12 -22.75
C TYR A 273 -21.07 24.03 -22.02
N LEU A 274 -22.19 24.34 -22.69
CA LEU A 274 -23.54 24.07 -22.23
C LEU A 274 -23.97 22.71 -22.82
N GLY A 275 -24.11 21.68 -21.98
CA GLY A 275 -24.55 20.35 -22.44
C GLY A 275 -25.95 20.36 -23.08
N ASP A 276 -26.27 19.31 -23.85
CA ASP A 276 -27.49 19.21 -24.67
C ASP A 276 -28.81 19.29 -23.87
N ASP A 277 -28.84 18.86 -22.59
CA ASP A 277 -30.02 18.91 -21.70
C ASP A 277 -29.88 19.97 -20.59
N SER A 278 -29.87 21.23 -21.00
CA SER A 278 -29.54 22.38 -20.16
C SER A 278 -30.63 22.86 -19.18
N GLU A 279 -31.68 22.08 -18.87
CA GLU A 279 -32.79 22.56 -18.02
C GLU A 279 -32.50 22.50 -16.50
N GLU A 280 -31.72 21.52 -16.01
CA GLU A 280 -31.30 21.44 -14.60
C GLU A 280 -29.81 21.11 -14.45
N THR A 281 -29.10 21.86 -13.60
CA THR A 281 -27.71 21.51 -13.21
C THR A 281 -27.78 20.30 -12.28
N GLU A 282 -27.46 19.11 -12.80
CA GLU A 282 -27.39 17.91 -11.97
C GLU A 282 -26.33 18.05 -10.87
N GLU A 283 -26.70 17.72 -9.63
CA GLU A 283 -25.79 17.80 -8.49
C GLU A 283 -24.88 16.55 -8.46
N PHE A 284 -23.64 16.73 -8.87
CA PHE A 284 -22.62 15.68 -8.75
C PHE A 284 -21.88 15.78 -7.42
N TYR A 285 -21.83 14.65 -6.72
CA TYR A 285 -21.08 14.49 -5.47
C TYR A 285 -20.17 13.28 -5.55
N THR A 286 -18.95 13.45 -5.06
CA THR A 286 -18.03 12.34 -4.82
C THR A 286 -18.03 12.02 -3.33
N PRO A 287 -18.51 10.84 -2.90
CA PRO A 287 -18.54 10.47 -1.50
C PRO A 287 -17.22 9.87 -1.05
N ILE A 288 -16.77 10.20 0.16
CA ILE A 288 -15.62 9.57 0.82
C ILE A 288 -16.03 9.02 2.18
N TYR A 289 -15.77 7.75 2.39
CA TYR A 289 -16.07 7.02 3.61
C TYR A 289 -14.76 6.67 4.33
N VAL A 290 -14.58 7.18 5.53
CA VAL A 290 -13.50 6.76 6.42
C VAL A 290 -14.02 5.63 7.29
N LEU A 291 -13.38 4.47 7.16
CA LEU A 291 -13.74 3.24 7.88
C LEU A 291 -13.10 3.20 9.27
N LYS A 292 -13.65 2.37 10.15
CA LYS A 292 -13.15 2.16 11.51
C LYS A 292 -11.80 1.42 11.52
N SER A 293 -11.59 0.52 10.56
CA SER A 293 -10.36 -0.24 10.36
C SER A 293 -10.09 -0.43 8.87
N SER A 294 -8.80 -0.50 8.49
CA SER A 294 -8.38 -0.96 7.15
C SER A 294 -8.81 -2.39 6.86
N ASP A 295 -9.04 -3.21 7.91
CA ASP A 295 -9.51 -4.58 7.77
C ASP A 295 -11.01 -4.69 7.41
N ASP A 296 -11.77 -3.59 7.58
CA ASP A 296 -13.20 -3.56 7.31
C ASP A 296 -13.52 -3.30 5.83
N VAL A 297 -12.51 -2.98 5.00
CA VAL A 297 -12.69 -2.59 3.59
C VAL A 297 -13.44 -3.66 2.80
N GLU A 298 -13.03 -4.93 2.90
CA GLU A 298 -13.67 -6.02 2.14
C GLU A 298 -15.13 -6.21 2.55
N ALA A 299 -15.43 -6.15 3.85
CA ALA A 299 -16.79 -6.27 4.35
C ALA A 299 -17.66 -5.08 3.92
N PHE A 300 -17.08 -3.86 3.92
CA PHE A 300 -17.76 -2.67 3.42
C PHE A 300 -18.07 -2.75 1.93
N LYS A 301 -17.14 -3.25 1.11
CA LYS A 301 -17.36 -3.49 -0.32
C LYS A 301 -18.48 -4.48 -0.58
N GLU A 302 -18.47 -5.62 0.13
CA GLU A 302 -19.52 -6.64 0.01
C GLU A 302 -20.91 -6.12 0.40
N GLU A 303 -21.00 -5.25 1.42
CA GLU A 303 -22.25 -4.61 1.85
C GLU A 303 -22.74 -3.55 0.85
N THR A 304 -21.81 -2.73 0.33
CA THR A 304 -22.13 -1.52 -0.43
C THR A 304 -22.35 -1.79 -1.91
N GLN A 305 -21.52 -2.63 -2.53
CA GLN A 305 -21.56 -2.87 -3.98
C GLN A 305 -22.96 -3.27 -4.52
N PRO A 306 -23.76 -4.10 -3.83
CA PRO A 306 -25.11 -4.46 -4.29
C PRO A 306 -26.13 -3.31 -4.21
N LEU A 307 -25.82 -2.22 -3.50
CA LEU A 307 -26.69 -1.05 -3.35
C LEU A 307 -26.46 -0.01 -4.44
N LEU A 308 -25.35 -0.10 -5.17
CA LEU A 308 -24.93 0.90 -6.14
C LEU A 308 -25.70 0.77 -7.47
N PRO A 309 -25.93 1.88 -8.19
CA PRO A 309 -26.44 1.84 -9.55
C PRO A 309 -25.48 1.08 -10.47
N LYS A 310 -25.98 0.67 -11.63
CA LYS A 310 -25.14 0.09 -12.70
C LYS A 310 -24.01 1.08 -13.00
N LEU A 311 -22.80 0.58 -13.30
CA LEU A 311 -21.59 1.35 -13.63
C LEU A 311 -20.83 1.96 -12.45
N TYR A 312 -21.31 1.86 -11.21
CA TYR A 312 -20.57 2.29 -10.04
C TYR A 312 -19.89 1.13 -9.31
N ALA A 313 -18.70 1.38 -8.80
CA ALA A 313 -17.98 0.46 -7.93
C ALA A 313 -17.40 1.17 -6.70
N VAL A 314 -17.22 0.40 -5.64
CA VAL A 314 -16.50 0.85 -4.45
C VAL A 314 -14.99 0.72 -4.70
N SER A 315 -14.30 1.86 -4.67
CA SER A 315 -12.84 1.93 -4.71
C SER A 315 -12.32 2.24 -3.31
N ALA A 316 -11.27 1.55 -2.87
CA ALA A 316 -10.69 1.73 -1.54
C ALA A 316 -9.21 2.07 -1.58
N SER A 317 -8.73 2.75 -0.54
CA SER A 317 -7.30 3.09 -0.39
C SER A 317 -6.41 1.84 -0.42
N THR A 318 -6.90 0.70 0.08
CA THR A 318 -6.17 -0.58 0.03
C THR A 318 -6.04 -1.18 -1.36
N ASP A 319 -6.84 -0.76 -2.34
CA ASP A 319 -6.75 -1.27 -3.71
C ASP A 319 -5.49 -0.76 -4.41
N GLN A 320 -5.00 0.42 -4.01
CA GLN A 320 -3.70 0.92 -4.44
C GLN A 320 -2.57 0.00 -3.99
N TYR A 321 -2.68 -0.61 -2.80
CA TYR A 321 -1.72 -1.63 -2.39
C TYR A 321 -1.81 -2.86 -3.30
N GLU A 322 -2.96 -3.23 -3.85
CA GLU A 322 -2.98 -4.35 -4.80
C GLU A 322 -2.26 -4.00 -6.11
N GLN A 323 -2.39 -2.75 -6.56
CA GLN A 323 -1.70 -2.25 -7.76
C GLN A 323 -0.17 -2.16 -7.56
N ILE A 324 0.29 -1.64 -6.42
CA ILE A 324 1.74 -1.45 -6.13
C ILE A 324 2.36 -2.71 -5.50
N GLY A 325 1.62 -3.35 -4.61
CA GLY A 325 2.00 -4.55 -3.86
C GLY A 325 1.87 -5.85 -4.65
N GLY A 326 1.42 -5.83 -5.90
CA GLY A 326 1.44 -7.01 -6.78
C GLY A 326 2.84 -7.64 -6.90
N SER A 327 3.88 -6.82 -7.01
CA SER A 327 5.29 -7.29 -7.01
C SER A 327 5.70 -7.88 -5.66
N MET A 328 5.22 -7.28 -4.56
CA MET A 328 5.44 -7.79 -3.20
C MET A 328 4.77 -9.16 -3.02
N LYS A 329 3.50 -9.30 -3.40
CA LYS A 329 2.75 -10.57 -3.33
C LYS A 329 3.46 -11.68 -4.10
N LYS A 330 3.95 -11.39 -5.31
CA LYS A 330 4.78 -12.33 -6.10
C LYS A 330 6.07 -12.70 -5.38
N MET A 331 6.77 -11.74 -4.78
CA MET A 331 7.99 -11.98 -4.01
C MET A 331 7.77 -12.89 -2.79
N SER A 332 6.69 -12.67 -2.04
CA SER A 332 6.27 -13.53 -0.92
C SER A 332 5.96 -14.96 -1.39
N GLN A 333 5.26 -15.11 -2.51
CA GLN A 333 4.95 -16.41 -3.11
C GLN A 333 6.20 -17.16 -3.56
N ILE A 334 7.10 -16.49 -4.29
CA ILE A 334 8.38 -17.07 -4.75
C ILE A 334 9.20 -17.55 -3.55
N SER A 335 9.30 -16.71 -2.52
CA SER A 335 10.02 -17.05 -1.28
C SER A 335 9.40 -18.26 -0.58
N GLY A 336 8.07 -18.35 -0.55
CA GLY A 336 7.35 -19.54 -0.05
C GLY A 336 7.69 -20.82 -0.82
N TYR A 337 7.77 -20.76 -2.14
CA TYR A 337 8.21 -21.91 -2.95
C TYR A 337 9.66 -22.29 -2.69
N VAL A 338 10.55 -21.30 -2.52
CA VAL A 338 11.95 -21.55 -2.17
C VAL A 338 12.07 -22.27 -0.82
N VAL A 339 11.28 -21.90 0.19
CA VAL A 339 11.24 -22.61 1.48
C VAL A 339 10.85 -24.08 1.28
N TRP A 340 9.76 -24.35 0.55
CA TRP A 340 9.30 -25.72 0.31
C TRP A 340 10.33 -26.58 -0.43
N ILE A 341 10.90 -26.04 -1.51
CA ILE A 341 11.94 -26.72 -2.30
C ILE A 341 13.17 -26.98 -1.43
N ALA A 342 13.60 -25.99 -0.64
CA ALA A 342 14.75 -26.12 0.25
C ALA A 342 14.50 -27.16 1.34
N VAL A 343 13.31 -27.25 1.93
CA VAL A 343 12.94 -28.27 2.91
C VAL A 343 13.02 -29.67 2.28
N ILE A 344 12.47 -29.87 1.08
CA ILE A 344 12.53 -31.16 0.38
C ILE A 344 13.97 -31.55 0.06
N ALA A 345 14.76 -30.62 -0.49
CA ALA A 345 16.19 -30.84 -0.75
C ALA A 345 16.94 -31.19 0.54
N THR A 346 16.62 -30.52 1.64
CA THR A 346 17.20 -30.79 2.97
C THR A 346 16.86 -32.18 3.47
N LEU A 347 15.60 -32.62 3.33
CA LEU A 347 15.19 -33.98 3.69
C LEU A 347 16.00 -35.03 2.93
N LEU A 348 16.15 -34.85 1.61
CA LEU A 348 16.87 -35.80 0.76
C LEU A 348 18.37 -35.81 1.04
N ILE A 349 19.01 -34.65 1.07
CA ILE A 349 20.47 -34.52 1.26
C ILE A 349 20.87 -34.98 2.66
N ILE A 350 20.17 -34.55 3.72
CA ILE A 350 20.51 -34.97 5.09
C ILE A 350 20.27 -36.47 5.25
N SER A 351 19.15 -37.02 4.74
CA SER A 351 18.90 -38.46 4.78
C SER A 351 20.03 -39.25 4.12
N LEU A 352 20.50 -38.81 2.95
CA LEU A 352 21.61 -39.45 2.24
C LEU A 352 22.93 -39.35 3.02
N VAL A 353 23.27 -38.16 3.53
CA VAL A 353 24.50 -37.93 4.31
C VAL A 353 24.51 -38.80 5.57
N VAL A 354 23.38 -38.86 6.28
CA VAL A 354 23.26 -39.68 7.49
C VAL A 354 23.35 -41.16 7.13
N LEU A 355 22.71 -41.63 6.06
CA LEU A 355 22.84 -43.02 5.59
C LEU A 355 24.29 -43.41 5.27
N LEU A 356 25.05 -42.52 4.61
CA LEU A 356 26.48 -42.75 4.34
C LEU A 356 27.28 -42.86 5.65
N PHE A 357 27.03 -41.97 6.61
CA PHE A 357 27.72 -42.01 7.90
C PHE A 357 27.37 -43.25 8.71
N MET A 358 26.13 -43.71 8.59
CA MET A 358 25.62 -44.93 9.19
C MET A 358 26.26 -46.18 8.60
N ARG A 359 26.41 -46.24 7.26
CA ARG A 359 27.07 -47.34 6.57
C ARG A 359 28.49 -47.57 7.08
N ASP A 360 29.25 -46.49 7.27
CA ASP A 360 30.62 -46.58 7.76
C ASP A 360 30.70 -46.98 9.24
N ARG A 361 29.62 -46.77 10.00
CA ARG A 361 29.51 -47.14 11.42
C ARG A 361 28.78 -48.46 11.67
N LYS A 362 28.40 -49.19 10.62
CA LYS A 362 27.64 -50.44 10.75
C LYS A 362 28.28 -51.42 11.73
N HIS A 363 29.62 -51.57 11.68
CA HIS A 363 30.35 -52.49 12.54
C HIS A 363 30.38 -52.02 14.01
N GLU A 364 30.56 -50.72 14.24
CA GLU A 364 30.51 -50.09 15.57
C GLU A 364 29.12 -50.29 16.21
N LEU A 365 28.06 -50.07 15.43
CA LEU A 365 26.68 -50.25 15.84
C LEU A 365 26.33 -51.73 16.10
N GLY A 366 26.87 -52.64 15.28
CA GLY A 366 26.75 -54.09 15.47
C GLY A 366 27.37 -54.58 16.79
N ILE A 367 28.52 -54.02 17.18
CA ILE A 367 29.14 -54.31 18.48
C ILE A 367 28.25 -53.85 19.63
N TYR A 368 27.74 -52.61 19.60
CA TYR A 368 26.86 -52.11 20.67
C TYR A 368 25.59 -52.95 20.85
N LEU A 369 24.96 -53.33 19.73
CA LEU A 369 23.77 -54.18 19.76
C LEU A 369 24.09 -55.60 20.26
N SER A 370 25.27 -56.13 19.95
CA SER A 370 25.72 -57.46 20.42
C SER A 370 26.11 -57.47 21.90
N LEU A 371 26.54 -56.33 22.44
CA LEU A 371 26.79 -56.12 23.88
C LEU A 371 25.49 -55.88 24.68
N GLY A 372 24.32 -55.96 24.04
CA GLY A 372 23.01 -55.85 24.70
C GLY A 372 22.47 -54.42 24.81
N ASP A 373 23.04 -53.44 24.11
CA ASP A 373 22.48 -52.08 24.10
C ASP A 373 21.15 -52.04 23.33
N LYS A 374 20.19 -51.26 23.84
CA LYS A 374 18.85 -51.16 23.24
C LYS A 374 18.94 -50.37 21.93
N ARG A 375 18.18 -50.79 20.91
CA ARG A 375 18.06 -50.09 19.62
C ARG A 375 17.68 -48.62 19.78
N GLY A 376 16.80 -48.30 20.74
CA GLY A 376 16.41 -46.93 21.07
C GLY A 376 17.56 -46.04 21.55
N HIS A 377 18.55 -46.57 22.28
CA HIS A 377 19.72 -45.79 22.69
C HIS A 377 20.65 -45.47 21.51
N VAL A 378 20.78 -46.41 20.58
CA VAL A 378 21.53 -46.20 19.32
C VAL A 378 20.86 -45.13 18.46
N MET A 379 19.53 -45.21 18.32
CA MET A 379 18.74 -44.20 17.59
C MET A 379 18.83 -42.83 18.28
N GLY A 380 18.68 -42.79 19.60
CA GLY A 380 18.81 -41.57 20.41
C GLY A 380 20.20 -40.95 20.32
N GLN A 381 21.27 -41.74 20.22
CA GLN A 381 22.61 -41.21 19.99
C GLN A 381 22.68 -40.42 18.68
N ILE A 382 22.15 -40.97 17.58
CA ILE A 382 22.22 -40.34 16.26
C ILE A 382 21.36 -39.08 16.22
N ILE A 383 20.17 -39.13 16.81
CA ILE A 383 19.29 -37.96 16.95
C ILE A 383 20.00 -36.84 17.70
N ILE A 384 20.65 -37.13 18.82
CA ILE A 384 21.39 -36.12 19.60
C ILE A 384 22.60 -35.59 18.83
N GLU A 385 23.35 -36.45 18.12
CA GLU A 385 24.46 -36.01 17.25
C GLU A 385 23.97 -35.00 16.20
N MET A 386 22.85 -35.30 15.54
CA MET A 386 22.26 -34.40 14.54
C MET A 386 21.75 -33.12 15.17
N LEU A 387 21.01 -33.18 16.28
CA LEU A 387 20.46 -31.99 16.95
C LEU A 387 21.55 -31.04 17.45
N LEU A 388 22.68 -31.56 17.95
CA LEU A 388 23.80 -30.71 18.38
C LEU A 388 24.43 -29.98 17.19
N ILE A 389 24.67 -30.69 16.09
CA ILE A 389 25.29 -30.11 14.90
C ILE A 389 24.32 -29.14 14.21
N SER A 390 23.05 -29.52 14.07
CA SER A 390 22.03 -28.71 13.43
C SER A 390 21.69 -27.48 14.26
N GLY A 391 21.62 -27.58 15.59
CA GLY A 391 21.38 -26.42 16.45
C GLY A 391 22.41 -25.31 16.24
N VAL A 392 23.70 -25.66 16.21
CA VAL A 392 24.78 -24.69 15.96
C VAL A 392 24.72 -24.16 14.53
N ALA A 393 24.51 -25.02 13.54
CA ALA A 393 24.42 -24.62 12.13
C ALA A 393 23.24 -23.67 11.88
N LEU A 394 22.06 -23.97 12.41
CA LEU A 394 20.85 -23.17 12.27
C LEU A 394 20.98 -21.82 12.99
N ILE A 395 21.57 -21.79 14.19
CA ILE A 395 21.81 -20.52 14.90
C ILE A 395 22.74 -19.61 14.09
N LEU A 396 23.85 -20.14 13.58
CA LEU A 396 24.77 -19.34 12.75
C LEU A 396 24.10 -18.91 11.44
N SER A 397 23.30 -19.81 10.86
CA SER A 397 22.58 -19.55 9.64
C SER A 397 21.46 -18.53 9.78
N LEU A 398 20.86 -18.33 10.95
CA LEU A 398 19.91 -17.24 11.17
C LEU A 398 20.56 -15.88 10.92
N ILE A 399 21.81 -15.73 11.37
CA ILE A 399 22.55 -14.47 11.24
C ILE A 399 22.95 -14.26 9.78
N THR A 400 23.58 -15.26 9.15
CA THR A 400 24.08 -15.13 7.77
C THR A 400 22.96 -15.16 6.73
N GLY A 401 21.88 -15.90 7.00
CA GLY A 401 20.77 -16.06 6.07
C GLY A 401 19.90 -14.82 5.98
N ASN A 402 19.77 -14.07 7.08
CA ASN A 402 19.11 -12.76 7.06
C ASN A 402 19.86 -11.77 6.16
N PHE A 403 21.19 -11.71 6.27
CA PHE A 403 22.02 -10.86 5.40
C PHE A 403 21.86 -11.21 3.91
N LEU A 404 21.85 -12.51 3.59
CA LEU A 404 21.57 -13.00 2.23
C LEU A 404 20.17 -12.62 1.75
N GLY A 405 19.15 -12.79 2.60
CA GLY A 405 17.77 -12.41 2.29
C GLY A 405 17.64 -10.93 1.97
N LYS A 406 18.28 -10.06 2.76
CA LYS A 406 18.31 -8.61 2.51
C LYS A 406 18.97 -8.29 1.15
N MET A 407 20.15 -8.83 0.87
CA MET A 407 20.85 -8.58 -0.40
C MET A 407 20.03 -9.01 -1.63
N VAL A 408 19.37 -10.17 -1.56
CA VAL A 408 18.50 -10.64 -2.64
C VAL A 408 17.26 -9.75 -2.76
N SER A 409 16.69 -9.34 -1.63
CA SER A 409 15.53 -8.45 -1.63
C SER A 409 15.83 -7.10 -2.26
N ASP A 410 16.90 -6.45 -1.82
CA ASP A 410 17.31 -5.13 -2.32
C ASP A 410 17.51 -5.18 -3.85
N SER A 411 18.01 -6.29 -4.39
CA SER A 411 18.16 -6.48 -5.83
C SER A 411 16.82 -6.66 -6.57
N LEU A 412 15.84 -7.33 -5.97
CA LEU A 412 14.52 -7.57 -6.58
C LEU A 412 13.61 -6.33 -6.51
N LEU A 413 13.68 -5.57 -5.41
CA LEU A 413 12.91 -4.34 -5.23
C LEU A 413 13.31 -3.27 -6.25
N ASN A 414 14.63 -3.12 -6.47
CA ASN A 414 15.15 -2.14 -7.42
C ASN A 414 14.82 -2.46 -8.90
N SER A 415 14.48 -3.70 -9.26
CA SER A 415 14.17 -4.06 -10.65
C SER A 415 12.70 -3.86 -11.04
N ASP A 416 11.77 -4.00 -10.09
CA ASP A 416 10.33 -3.96 -10.38
C ASP A 416 9.69 -2.60 -10.11
N ILE A 417 10.11 -1.89 -9.05
CA ILE A 417 9.52 -0.58 -8.68
C ILE A 417 9.78 0.49 -9.77
N LEU A 418 10.89 0.37 -10.51
CA LEU A 418 11.26 1.31 -11.57
C LEU A 418 10.43 1.16 -12.86
N ASN A 419 9.73 0.05 -13.09
CA ASN A 419 9.03 -0.22 -14.36
C ASN A 419 7.51 0.00 -14.30
N SER A 420 6.93 0.09 -13.09
CA SER A 420 5.47 0.25 -12.93
C SER A 420 5.00 1.71 -12.88
N ALA A 421 5.92 2.68 -12.81
CA ALA A 421 5.59 4.10 -12.69
C ALA A 421 5.25 4.80 -14.02
N THR A 422 5.52 4.17 -15.17
CA THR A 422 5.54 4.88 -16.47
C THR A 422 4.19 4.92 -17.20
N ASN A 423 3.16 4.16 -16.77
CA ASN A 423 1.91 4.02 -17.55
C ASN A 423 0.62 4.45 -16.79
N GLN A 424 0.72 5.15 -15.66
CA GLN A 424 -0.45 5.40 -14.78
C GLN A 424 -0.97 6.84 -14.75
N MET A 425 -0.59 7.69 -15.71
CA MET A 425 -0.97 9.12 -15.68
C MET A 425 -2.49 9.35 -15.79
N ASP A 426 -3.22 8.50 -16.52
CA ASP A 426 -4.68 8.62 -16.71
C ASP A 426 -5.51 8.11 -15.51
N SER A 427 -5.03 7.10 -14.77
CA SER A 427 -5.74 6.59 -13.59
C SER A 427 -5.49 7.41 -12.32
N PHE A 428 -4.43 8.23 -12.31
CA PHE A 428 -3.95 8.93 -11.13
C PHE A 428 -4.80 10.14 -10.73
N VAL A 429 -5.40 10.84 -11.70
CA VAL A 429 -6.18 12.06 -11.44
C VAL A 429 -7.53 11.77 -10.77
N MET A 430 -8.20 10.66 -11.13
CA MET A 430 -9.48 10.25 -10.53
C MET A 430 -9.32 9.57 -9.15
N MET A 431 -8.20 8.88 -8.92
CA MET A 431 -7.93 8.14 -7.66
C MET A 431 -7.48 9.06 -6.51
N ASN A 432 -7.12 10.31 -6.82
CA ASN A 432 -6.58 11.26 -5.85
C ASN A 432 -7.59 11.73 -4.78
N ASP A 433 -8.90 11.62 -5.01
CA ASP A 433 -9.90 12.10 -4.04
C ASP A 433 -10.04 11.19 -2.80
N LEU A 434 -9.56 9.95 -2.86
CA LEU A 434 -9.34 9.11 -1.67
C LEU A 434 -8.22 9.65 -0.76
N GLY A 435 -7.49 10.68 -1.22
CA GLY A 435 -6.37 11.37 -0.59
C GLY A 435 -5.40 10.43 0.09
N THR A 436 -4.82 9.58 -0.73
CA THR A 436 -3.79 8.67 -0.30
C THR A 436 -2.53 9.45 0.03
N THR A 437 -2.02 9.23 1.24
CA THR A 437 -0.65 9.58 1.61
C THR A 437 0.28 9.09 0.51
N ASP A 438 1.13 9.98 -0.02
CA ASP A 438 2.15 9.65 -1.01
C ASP A 438 3.03 8.54 -0.47
N LEU A 439 2.69 7.28 -0.76
CA LEU A 439 3.52 6.15 -0.42
C LEU A 439 4.67 6.14 -1.42
N THR A 440 5.76 6.78 -1.01
CA THR A 440 6.96 6.81 -1.83
C THR A 440 7.58 5.41 -1.89
N ALA A 441 8.35 5.15 -2.95
CA ALA A 441 9.17 3.94 -2.99
C ALA A 441 10.07 3.83 -1.75
N ASP A 442 10.53 4.96 -1.21
CA ASP A 442 11.34 5.02 -0.01
C ASP A 442 10.56 4.62 1.25
N ASP A 443 9.28 5.00 1.38
CA ASP A 443 8.43 4.60 2.52
C ASP A 443 8.16 3.09 2.52
N ILE A 444 7.90 2.52 1.33
CA ILE A 444 7.75 1.08 1.15
C ILE A 444 9.07 0.35 1.48
N MET A 445 10.21 0.90 1.06
CA MET A 445 11.54 0.34 1.36
C MET A 445 11.91 0.47 2.83
N ASN A 446 11.53 1.55 3.51
CA ASN A 446 11.74 1.74 4.95
C ASN A 446 10.84 0.80 5.77
N ALA A 447 9.62 0.53 5.30
CA ALA A 447 8.76 -0.50 5.86
C ALA A 447 9.36 -1.91 5.67
N TYR A 448 10.20 -2.10 4.65
CA TYR A 448 10.96 -3.33 4.40
C TYR A 448 12.19 -3.44 5.33
N GLU A 449 11.96 -3.42 6.64
CA GLU A 449 12.98 -3.78 7.62
C GLU A 449 12.81 -5.24 8.07
N VAL A 450 13.84 -6.05 7.83
CA VAL A 450 13.89 -7.42 8.36
C VAL A 450 14.14 -7.38 9.87
N LYS A 451 13.08 -7.25 10.66
CA LYS A 451 13.15 -7.31 12.14
C LYS A 451 13.23 -8.77 12.59
N PHE A 452 14.16 -9.08 13.49
CA PHE A 452 14.24 -10.36 14.20
C PHE A 452 13.05 -10.51 15.14
N SER A 453 11.87 -10.85 14.60
CA SER A 453 10.71 -11.16 15.43
C SER A 453 10.93 -12.48 16.16
N LEU A 454 10.41 -12.60 17.38
CA LEU A 454 10.47 -13.86 18.13
C LEU A 454 9.76 -14.99 17.35
N GLY A 455 8.69 -14.64 16.63
CA GLY A 455 7.98 -15.54 15.71
C GLY A 455 8.83 -16.04 14.55
N TYR A 456 9.66 -15.20 13.93
CA TYR A 456 10.62 -15.59 12.88
C TYR A 456 11.58 -16.67 13.39
N ILE A 457 12.24 -16.40 14.50
CA ILE A 457 13.29 -17.28 15.05
C ILE A 457 12.68 -18.64 15.42
N ILE A 458 11.53 -18.63 16.10
CA ILE A 458 10.83 -19.86 16.47
C ILE A 458 10.42 -20.64 15.22
N THR A 459 9.78 -19.99 14.24
CA THR A 459 9.33 -20.65 13.02
C THR A 459 10.49 -21.29 12.26
N TYR A 460 11.58 -20.54 12.08
CA TYR A 460 12.79 -21.03 11.44
C TYR A 460 13.40 -22.23 12.19
N LEU A 461 13.56 -22.14 13.51
CA LEU A 461 14.15 -23.23 14.30
C LEU A 461 13.25 -24.47 14.30
N VAL A 462 11.93 -24.30 14.37
CA VAL A 462 10.96 -25.41 14.31
C VAL A 462 11.00 -26.07 12.94
N VAL A 463 10.98 -25.31 11.84
CA VAL A 463 11.06 -25.86 10.48
C VAL A 463 12.41 -26.52 10.26
N GLY A 464 13.52 -25.87 10.63
CA GLY A 464 14.87 -26.40 10.46
C GLY A 464 15.13 -27.68 11.26
N LEU A 465 14.86 -27.67 12.58
CA LEU A 465 15.04 -28.84 13.43
C LEU A 465 14.04 -29.94 13.10
N GLY A 466 12.78 -29.59 12.79
CA GLY A 466 11.76 -30.52 12.34
C GLY A 466 12.18 -31.25 11.07
N THR A 467 12.72 -30.52 10.09
CA THR A 467 13.24 -31.09 8.84
C THR A 467 14.42 -32.04 9.10
N VAL A 468 15.36 -31.66 9.97
CA VAL A 468 16.48 -32.53 10.35
C VAL A 468 15.98 -33.82 11.01
N LEU A 469 15.01 -33.73 11.92
CA LEU A 469 14.44 -34.91 12.58
C LEU A 469 13.65 -35.81 11.62
N LEU A 470 12.87 -35.22 10.71
CA LEU A 470 12.14 -35.98 9.68
C LEU A 470 13.10 -36.68 8.73
N SER A 471 14.19 -36.02 8.32
CA SER A 471 15.23 -36.61 7.46
C SER A 471 15.90 -37.83 8.09
N ALA A 472 15.91 -37.91 9.43
CA ALA A 472 16.51 -39.01 10.17
C ALA A 472 15.67 -40.30 10.12
N ILE A 473 14.37 -40.23 9.81
CA ILE A 473 13.46 -41.38 9.90
C ILE A 473 13.96 -42.53 9.02
N LEU A 474 14.32 -42.25 7.76
CA LEU A 474 14.81 -43.26 6.82
C LEU A 474 16.11 -43.93 7.31
N PRO A 475 17.18 -43.20 7.67
CA PRO A 475 18.37 -43.79 8.28
C PRO A 475 18.09 -44.56 9.59
N LEU A 476 17.16 -44.09 10.41
CA LEU A 476 16.81 -44.74 11.67
C LEU A 476 16.07 -46.08 11.43
N LEU A 477 15.18 -46.15 10.45
CA LEU A 477 14.52 -47.40 10.05
C LEU A 477 15.52 -48.45 9.55
N TYR A 478 16.58 -48.02 8.86
CA TYR A 478 17.68 -48.90 8.46
C TYR A 478 18.31 -49.59 9.68
N ILE A 479 18.50 -48.87 10.80
CA ILE A 479 19.07 -49.43 12.05
C ILE A 479 18.16 -50.49 12.65
N VAL A 480 16.85 -50.25 12.67
CA VAL A 480 15.89 -51.20 13.23
C VAL A 480 15.92 -52.54 12.48
N ARG A 481 16.29 -52.53 11.19
CA ARG A 481 16.44 -53.73 10.36
C ARG A 481 17.82 -54.39 10.43
N LEU A 482 18.79 -53.80 11.12
CA LEU A 482 20.13 -54.37 11.26
C LEU A 482 20.12 -55.62 12.16
N ASN A 483 20.64 -56.74 11.64
CA ASN A 483 20.86 -57.97 12.39
C ASN A 483 22.33 -58.03 12.86
N PRO A 484 22.63 -57.92 14.16
CA PRO A 484 24.00 -57.83 14.68
C PRO A 484 24.89 -58.99 14.22
N LYS A 485 24.32 -60.20 14.19
CA LYS A 485 24.99 -61.43 13.75
C LYS A 485 25.43 -61.39 12.28
N LYS A 486 24.72 -60.68 11.40
CA LYS A 486 25.06 -60.57 9.96
C LYS A 486 26.06 -59.43 9.65
N ILE A 487 26.33 -58.56 10.62
CA ILE A 487 27.20 -57.38 10.43
C ILE A 487 28.61 -57.64 10.96
N MET A 488 28.75 -58.62 11.87
CA MET A 488 30.02 -59.03 12.49
C MET A 488 30.62 -60.30 11.87
N MET A 489 29.91 -60.96 10.95
CA MET A 489 30.45 -61.95 10.01
C MET A 489 30.69 -61.24 8.68
#